data_AF-A0A4Y2PQK9-F1
#
_entry.id   AF-A0A4Y2PQK9-F1
#
_cell.length_a   1.000
_cell.length_b   1.000
_cell.length_c   1.000
_cell.angle_alpha   90.00
_cell.angle_beta   90.00
_cell.angle_gamma   90.00
#
_symmetry.space_group_name_H-M   'P 1'
#
loop_
_entity.id
_entity.type
_entity.pdbx_description
1 polymer ?
#
loop_
_entity_poly.entity_id
_entity_poly.type
_entity_poly.pdbx_seq_one_letter_code
_entity_poly.pdbx_strand_id
1 'polypeptide(L)'
;MTSANAEECSKPKDCSHTGCVANIGECPPGQILLKPVRCCYECVDKEGVSLIPAPWNRQDIIISTGHGPFPSYFKPFHIKDFDCCGYGEVAYPLHYATSCPFTTCFHLTKPTQDLETVWWDKVIKNKLSRIKIRNLVKFLLDNESSLSPDPDSEQFLNHHPSSTRLP
;
A
#
# COMPACT_ATOMS: atom_id res chain seq x y z
N MET A 1 -30.34 11.95 -11.80
CA MET A 1 -29.13 12.78 -11.61
C MET A 1 -27.96 11.83 -11.53
N THR A 2 -27.19 11.77 -12.61
CA THR A 2 -26.21 10.72 -12.92
C THR A 2 -24.94 10.88 -12.08
N SER A 3 -24.58 9.81 -11.39
CA SER A 3 -23.31 9.60 -10.68
C SER A 3 -22.13 9.63 -11.64
N ALA A 4 -21.08 10.38 -11.31
CA ALA A 4 -19.80 10.33 -11.99
C ALA A 4 -19.08 9.03 -11.60
N ASN A 5 -18.89 8.13 -12.57
CA ASN A 5 -18.12 6.92 -12.42
C ASN A 5 -16.65 7.23 -12.19
N ALA A 6 -15.95 6.26 -11.58
CA ALA A 6 -14.52 6.08 -11.67
C ALA A 6 -14.02 6.49 -13.07
N GLU A 7 -12.93 7.26 -13.10
CA GLU A 7 -12.26 7.68 -14.33
C GLU A 7 -11.72 6.43 -15.03
N GLU A 8 -12.63 5.78 -15.76
CA GLU A 8 -12.39 4.81 -16.81
C GLU A 8 -11.40 5.48 -17.75
N CYS A 9 -10.19 4.92 -17.88
CA CYS A 9 -9.16 5.45 -18.74
C CYS A 9 -9.61 5.29 -20.20
N SER A 10 -10.49 6.20 -20.62
CA SER A 10 -11.17 6.20 -21.90
C SER A 10 -10.19 6.75 -22.93
N LYS A 11 -9.32 5.83 -23.39
CA LYS A 11 -8.35 5.93 -24.49
C LYS A 11 -6.97 6.48 -24.09
N PRO A 12 -5.87 5.81 -24.52
CA PRO A 12 -4.49 6.18 -24.20
C PRO A 12 -3.99 7.34 -25.08
N LYS A 13 -4.68 8.49 -25.10
CA LYS A 13 -4.40 9.54 -26.08
C LYS A 13 -3.59 10.74 -25.59
N ASP A 14 -3.44 10.92 -24.29
CA ASP A 14 -2.77 12.12 -23.75
C ASP A 14 -1.55 11.78 -22.86
N CYS A 15 -0.67 10.90 -23.34
CA CYS A 15 0.67 10.72 -22.74
C CYS A 15 1.56 11.92 -23.14
N SER A 16 1.36 13.08 -22.53
CA SER A 16 2.12 14.29 -22.83
C SER A 16 3.42 14.43 -22.01
N HIS A 17 3.74 13.45 -21.15
CA HIS A 17 4.98 13.46 -20.37
C HIS A 17 6.11 12.78 -21.14
N THR A 18 7.19 13.53 -21.35
CA THR A 18 8.43 13.03 -21.95
C THR A 18 8.98 11.87 -21.12
N GLY A 19 9.19 10.70 -21.76
CA GLY A 19 9.69 9.48 -21.08
C GLY A 19 8.61 8.49 -20.61
N CYS A 20 7.32 8.80 -20.82
CA CYS A 20 6.21 7.90 -20.51
C CYS A 20 5.64 7.21 -21.78
N VAL A 21 5.31 5.92 -21.68
CA VAL A 21 4.68 5.11 -22.73
C VAL A 21 3.30 4.63 -22.31
N ALA A 22 2.42 4.36 -23.28
CA ALA A 22 1.07 3.88 -22.98
C ALA A 22 1.04 2.37 -22.73
N ASN A 23 1.98 1.62 -23.35
CA ASN A 23 1.98 0.17 -23.31
C ASN A 23 3.35 -0.41 -22.89
N ILE A 24 3.31 -1.60 -22.28
CA ILE A 24 4.45 -2.37 -21.77
C ILE A 24 5.51 -2.66 -22.85
N GLY A 25 5.14 -2.66 -24.14
CA GLY A 25 6.02 -3.00 -25.28
C GLY A 25 6.62 -1.81 -26.03
N GLU A 26 6.40 -0.58 -25.60
CA GLU A 26 6.80 0.63 -26.34
C GLU A 26 8.16 1.20 -25.90
N CYS A 27 8.81 0.63 -24.89
CA CYS A 27 10.12 1.14 -24.46
C CYS A 27 11.20 0.89 -25.53
N PRO A 28 12.02 1.91 -25.87
CA PRO A 28 13.14 1.77 -26.77
C PRO A 28 14.13 0.68 -26.34
N PRO A 29 14.90 0.09 -27.29
CA PRO A 29 15.98 -0.83 -26.96
C PRO A 29 16.97 -0.18 -26.00
N GLY A 30 17.17 -0.80 -24.83
CA GLY A 30 18.03 -0.24 -23.78
C GLY A 30 17.26 0.32 -22.57
N GLN A 31 15.93 0.39 -22.64
CA GLN A 31 15.08 0.85 -21.53
C GLN A 31 14.15 -0.25 -20.99
N ILE A 32 13.65 -0.06 -19.76
CA ILE A 32 12.69 -0.95 -19.08
C ILE A 32 11.57 -0.16 -18.42
N LEU A 33 10.43 -0.83 -18.26
CA LEU A 33 9.25 -0.34 -17.56
C LEU A 33 9.47 -0.43 -16.05
N LEU A 34 9.39 0.68 -15.30
CA LEU A 34 9.53 0.60 -13.84
C LEU A 34 8.24 0.82 -13.06
N LYS A 35 7.35 1.74 -13.45
CA LYS A 35 6.13 2.03 -12.67
C LYS A 35 4.99 2.65 -13.50
N PRO A 36 3.73 2.46 -13.08
CA PRO A 36 2.62 3.25 -13.57
C PRO A 36 2.66 4.67 -12.97
N VAL A 37 2.75 5.69 -13.84
CA VAL A 37 2.48 7.10 -13.52
C VAL A 37 1.14 7.42 -14.16
N ARG A 38 0.06 7.44 -13.37
CA ARG A 38 -1.33 7.51 -13.87
C ARG A 38 -1.63 6.35 -14.85
N CYS A 39 -2.20 6.63 -16.02
CA CYS A 39 -2.49 5.67 -17.10
C CYS A 39 -1.30 5.41 -18.05
N CYS A 40 -0.08 5.80 -17.68
CA CYS A 40 1.12 5.61 -18.49
C CYS A 40 2.22 4.93 -17.68
N TYR A 41 3.20 4.36 -18.36
CA TYR A 41 4.36 3.73 -17.74
C TYR A 41 5.62 4.52 -18.03
N GLU A 42 6.51 4.65 -17.06
CA GLU A 42 7.80 5.31 -17.25
C GLU A 42 8.84 4.31 -17.78
N CYS A 43 9.51 4.67 -18.89
CA CYS A 43 10.67 3.93 -19.40
C CYS A 43 11.96 4.55 -18.83
N VAL A 44 12.82 3.71 -18.25
CA VAL A 44 14.12 4.14 -17.74
C VAL A 44 15.24 3.33 -18.38
N ASP A 45 16.44 3.90 -18.45
CA ASP A 45 17.62 3.21 -18.97
C ASP A 45 17.95 1.97 -18.12
N LYS A 46 18.33 0.88 -18.80
CA LYS A 46 18.74 -0.38 -18.16
C LYS A 46 20.03 -0.24 -17.37
N GLU A 47 20.85 0.76 -17.66
CA GLU A 47 22.11 1.00 -16.97
C GLU A 47 21.84 1.44 -15.52
N GLY A 48 22.34 0.66 -14.56
CA GLY A 48 22.11 0.89 -13.12
C GLY A 48 20.83 0.26 -12.57
N VAL A 49 19.96 -0.33 -13.41
CA VAL A 49 18.81 -1.11 -12.94
C VAL A 49 19.16 -2.60 -12.89
N SER A 50 19.32 -3.13 -11.68
CA SER A 50 19.46 -4.57 -11.45
C SER A 50 18.15 -5.28 -11.81
N LEU A 51 18.11 -5.88 -13.01
CA LEU A 51 17.04 -6.79 -13.44
C LEU A 51 17.07 -8.15 -12.72
N ILE A 52 18.11 -8.41 -11.94
CA ILE A 52 18.09 -9.52 -10.98
C ILE A 52 17.04 -9.12 -9.94
N PRO A 53 15.89 -9.81 -9.86
CA PRO A 53 14.97 -9.57 -8.78
C PRO A 53 15.78 -9.85 -7.51
N ALA A 54 15.93 -8.85 -6.63
CA ALA A 54 16.25 -9.19 -5.25
C ALA A 54 15.22 -10.27 -4.85
N PRO A 55 15.59 -11.32 -4.11
CA PRO A 55 14.67 -12.39 -3.76
C PRO A 55 13.63 -11.84 -2.77
N TRP A 56 12.68 -11.10 -3.33
CA TRP A 56 11.53 -10.52 -2.71
C TRP A 56 10.55 -11.66 -2.55
N ASN A 57 10.24 -12.02 -1.32
CA ASN A 57 9.19 -12.98 -1.08
C ASN A 57 7.83 -12.27 -1.07
N ARG A 58 6.75 -13.06 -1.03
CA ARG A 58 5.37 -12.55 -1.02
C ARG A 58 5.15 -11.46 0.03
N GLN A 59 5.70 -11.62 1.23
CA GLN A 59 5.53 -10.65 2.31
C GLN A 59 6.21 -9.31 2.01
N ASP A 60 7.40 -9.33 1.41
CA ASP A 60 8.09 -8.11 1.03
C ASP A 60 7.35 -7.34 -0.08
N ILE A 61 6.71 -8.06 -1.01
CA ILE A 61 5.88 -7.44 -2.05
C ILE A 61 4.66 -6.78 -1.42
N ILE A 62 3.97 -7.48 -0.51
CA ILE A 62 2.77 -6.98 0.17
C ILE A 62 3.05 -5.67 0.92
N ILE A 63 4.10 -5.63 1.74
CA ILE A 63 4.41 -4.44 2.54
C ILE A 63 4.86 -3.25 1.67
N SER A 64 5.65 -3.52 0.62
CA SER A 64 6.25 -2.45 -0.20
C SER A 64 5.24 -1.80 -1.14
N THR A 65 4.23 -2.56 -1.57
CA THR A 65 3.19 -2.07 -2.47
C THR A 65 1.94 -1.59 -1.74
N GLY A 66 1.75 -2.02 -0.48
CA GLY A 66 0.51 -1.80 0.25
C GLY A 66 -0.68 -2.62 -0.29
N HIS A 67 -0.48 -3.54 -1.26
CA HIS A 67 -1.52 -4.39 -1.85
C HIS A 67 -1.86 -5.62 -0.98
N GLY A 68 -1.98 -5.41 0.32
CA GLY A 68 -2.08 -6.46 1.34
C GLY A 68 -3.42 -6.54 2.07
N PRO A 69 -3.46 -7.20 3.25
CA PRO A 69 -4.61 -7.21 4.15
C PRO A 69 -4.78 -5.86 4.87
N PHE A 70 -4.69 -4.76 4.13
CA PHE A 70 -4.74 -3.40 4.66
C PHE A 70 -6.11 -2.79 4.32
N PRO A 71 -6.97 -2.53 5.32
CA PRO A 71 -8.27 -1.90 5.09
C PRO A 71 -8.18 -0.61 4.27
N SER A 72 -7.12 0.20 4.46
CA SER A 72 -6.90 1.42 3.67
C SER A 72 -6.75 1.17 2.17
N TYR A 73 -6.23 0.01 1.78
CA TYR A 73 -6.11 -0.38 0.37
C TYR A 73 -7.45 -0.86 -0.21
N PHE A 74 -8.31 -1.47 0.60
CA PHE A 74 -9.58 -2.05 0.14
C PHE A 74 -10.74 -1.06 0.07
N LYS A 75 -10.72 0.01 0.88
CA LYS A 75 -11.78 1.03 0.91
C LYS A 75 -12.08 1.66 -0.46
N PRO A 76 -11.10 2.05 -1.29
CA PRO A 76 -11.37 2.61 -2.62
C PRO A 76 -12.11 1.66 -3.57
N PHE A 77 -12.03 0.35 -3.35
CA PHE A 77 -12.67 -0.67 -4.17
C PHE A 77 -14.02 -1.15 -3.60
N HIS A 78 -14.50 -0.54 -2.51
CA HIS A 78 -15.71 -0.95 -1.79
C HIS A 78 -15.70 -2.43 -1.36
N ILE A 79 -14.51 -3.00 -1.13
CA ILE A 79 -14.35 -4.37 -0.60
C ILE A 79 -14.49 -4.39 0.92
N LYS A 80 -14.04 -3.32 1.59
CA LYS A 80 -14.28 -3.06 3.00
C LYS A 80 -14.98 -1.71 3.15
N ASP A 81 -15.94 -1.65 4.06
CA ASP A 81 -16.69 -0.41 4.35
C ASP A 81 -15.80 0.65 5.02
N PHE A 82 -14.74 0.22 5.70
CA PHE A 82 -13.87 1.07 6.50
C PHE A 82 -12.38 0.83 6.19
N ASP A 83 -11.57 1.88 6.37
CA ASP A 83 -10.11 1.87 6.20
C ASP A 83 -9.34 1.76 7.51
N CYS A 84 -10.00 1.62 8.65
CA CYS A 84 -9.37 1.55 9.95
C CYS A 84 -9.16 0.11 10.44
N CYS A 85 -8.27 -0.04 11.43
CA CYS A 85 -8.10 -1.28 12.18
C CYS A 85 -9.08 -1.32 13.36
N GLY A 86 -9.10 -2.42 14.11
CA GLY A 86 -9.91 -2.55 15.33
C GLY A 86 -9.68 -1.49 16.43
N TYR A 87 -8.65 -0.65 16.32
CA TYR A 87 -8.41 0.49 17.22
C TYR A 87 -8.90 1.83 16.65
N GLY A 88 -9.60 1.84 15.51
CA GLY A 88 -10.16 3.05 14.89
C GLY A 88 -9.16 3.89 14.07
N GLU A 89 -7.87 3.59 14.13
CA GLU A 89 -6.83 4.25 13.32
C GLU A 89 -6.76 3.70 11.89
N VAL A 90 -6.44 4.56 10.91
CA VAL A 90 -6.30 4.18 9.50
C VAL A 90 -5.24 3.08 9.35
N ALA A 91 -5.65 1.96 8.76
CA ALA A 91 -4.90 0.72 8.72
C ALA A 91 -4.14 0.56 7.40
N TYR A 92 -3.01 1.24 7.30
CA TYR A 92 -2.04 1.17 6.21
C TYR A 92 -0.71 0.54 6.68
N PRO A 93 0.21 0.17 5.78
CA PRO A 93 1.44 -0.56 6.14
C PRO A 93 2.27 0.06 7.26
N LEU A 94 2.47 1.38 7.25
CA LEU A 94 3.29 2.07 8.25
C LEU A 94 2.63 2.03 9.64
N HIS A 95 1.30 2.15 9.71
CA HIS A 95 0.56 2.06 10.97
C HIS A 95 0.86 0.72 11.66
N TYR A 96 0.69 -0.38 10.95
CA TYR A 96 1.01 -1.71 11.48
C TYR A 96 2.50 -1.91 11.79
N ALA A 97 3.39 -1.27 11.04
CA ALA A 97 4.83 -1.39 11.27
C ALA A 97 5.33 -0.56 12.45
N THR A 98 4.59 0.44 12.94
CA THR A 98 5.15 1.46 13.88
C THR A 98 4.27 1.84 15.06
N SER A 99 2.95 1.60 15.01
CA SER A 99 2.03 2.15 16.01
C SER A 99 0.79 1.32 16.33
N CYS A 100 0.38 0.37 15.47
CA CYS A 100 -0.82 -0.43 15.74
C CYS A 100 -0.67 -1.28 17.02
N PRO A 101 -1.59 -1.20 17.98
CA PRO A 101 -1.48 -1.97 19.23
C PRO A 101 -1.49 -3.49 19.01
N PHE A 102 -2.18 -3.97 17.97
CA PHE A 102 -2.19 -5.41 17.60
C PHE A 102 -0.82 -5.95 17.21
N THR A 103 0.09 -5.08 16.77
CA THR A 103 1.39 -5.48 16.20
C THR A 103 2.57 -4.97 17.00
N THR A 104 2.36 -4.68 18.29
CA THR A 104 3.39 -4.13 19.21
C THR A 104 4.70 -4.93 19.19
N CYS A 105 4.64 -6.26 19.13
CA CYS A 105 5.83 -7.12 19.03
C CYS A 105 6.64 -6.91 17.74
N PHE A 106 6.01 -6.37 16.69
CA PHE A 106 6.59 -6.17 15.37
C PHE A 106 6.98 -4.72 15.09
N HIS A 107 6.78 -3.80 16.03
CA HIS A 107 7.08 -2.39 15.83
C HIS A 107 8.54 -2.14 15.47
N LEU A 108 8.74 -1.35 14.43
CA LEU A 108 9.97 -0.70 14.06
C LEU A 108 9.92 0.75 14.53
N THR A 109 11.08 1.41 14.56
CA THR A 109 11.16 2.83 14.93
C THR A 109 10.27 3.65 13.99
N LYS A 110 9.36 4.44 14.54
CA LYS A 110 8.49 5.32 13.76
C LYS A 110 9.34 6.36 12.99
N PRO A 111 9.12 6.57 11.69
CA PRO A 111 9.81 7.63 10.96
C PRO A 111 9.28 9.01 11.36
N THR A 112 10.09 10.03 11.13
CA THR A 112 9.59 11.40 10.98
C THR A 112 8.73 11.47 9.72
N GLN A 113 7.63 12.23 9.76
CA GLN A 113 6.61 12.23 8.70
C GLN A 113 7.17 12.52 7.30
N ASP A 114 8.16 13.41 7.19
CA ASP A 114 8.77 13.78 5.90
C ASP A 114 9.83 12.78 5.38
N LEU A 115 10.15 11.73 6.16
CA LEU A 115 11.23 10.79 5.87
C LEU A 115 10.75 9.34 5.67
N GLU A 116 9.45 9.15 5.43
CA GLU A 116 8.87 7.81 5.27
C GLU A 116 9.55 7.00 4.14
N THR A 117 9.82 7.61 2.99
CA THR A 117 10.46 6.92 1.85
C THR A 117 11.88 6.45 2.17
N VAL A 118 12.67 7.32 2.82
CA VAL A 118 14.03 7.02 3.30
C VAL A 118 13.99 5.93 4.38
N TRP A 119 12.97 5.94 5.22
CA TRP A 119 12.78 4.95 6.25
C TRP A 119 12.49 3.57 5.65
N TRP A 120 11.57 3.46 4.68
CA TRP A 120 11.29 2.20 3.99
C TRP A 120 12.54 1.65 3.32
N ASP A 121 13.33 2.49 2.65
CA ASP A 121 14.61 2.08 2.06
C ASP A 121 15.56 1.46 3.09
N LYS A 122 15.70 2.08 4.27
CA LYS A 122 16.52 1.55 5.37
C LYS A 122 15.97 0.23 5.92
N VAL A 123 14.65 0.12 6.10
CA VAL A 123 13.98 -1.08 6.60
C VAL A 123 14.19 -2.26 5.65
N ILE A 124 14.04 -2.01 4.35
CA ILE A 124 14.20 -3.01 3.29
C ILE A 124 15.66 -3.46 3.16
N LYS A 125 16.62 -2.54 3.29
CA LYS A 125 18.06 -2.87 3.23
C LYS A 125 18.54 -3.65 4.46
N ASN A 126 17.88 -3.50 5.61
CA ASN A 126 18.27 -4.16 6.86
C ASN A 126 17.69 -5.58 6.99
N LYS A 127 18.55 -6.60 7.09
CA LYS A 127 18.15 -8.02 7.16
C LYS A 127 17.21 -8.33 8.33
N LEU A 128 17.47 -7.80 9.53
CA LEU A 128 16.65 -8.06 10.72
C LEU A 128 15.28 -7.39 10.60
N SER A 129 15.26 -6.16 10.08
CA SER A 129 14.03 -5.40 9.84
C SER A 129 13.15 -6.13 8.82
N ARG A 130 13.72 -6.65 7.73
CA ARG A 130 12.98 -7.49 6.78
C ARG A 130 12.38 -8.74 7.43
N ILE A 131 13.12 -9.46 8.28
CA ILE A 131 12.58 -10.64 8.97
C ILE A 131 11.39 -10.23 9.84
N LYS A 132 11.51 -9.12 10.57
CA LYS A 132 10.45 -8.59 11.43
C LYS A 132 9.21 -8.18 10.62
N ILE A 133 9.40 -7.51 9.50
CA ILE A 133 8.33 -7.14 8.56
C ILE A 133 7.67 -8.37 7.92
N ARG A 134 8.44 -9.39 7.54
CA ARG A 134 7.87 -10.64 7.00
C ARG A 134 6.99 -11.33 8.02
N ASN A 135 7.43 -11.38 9.28
CA ASN A 135 6.65 -11.94 10.37
C ASN A 135 5.40 -11.11 10.67
N LEU A 136 5.50 -9.78 10.61
CA LEU A 136 4.35 -8.88 10.70
C LEU A 136 3.31 -9.19 9.62
N VAL A 137 3.72 -9.20 8.35
CA VAL A 137 2.78 -9.48 7.24
C VAL A 137 2.16 -10.86 7.36
N LYS A 138 2.95 -11.87 7.77
CA LYS A 138 2.43 -13.22 8.04
C LYS A 138 1.36 -13.17 9.14
N PHE A 139 1.65 -12.50 10.26
CA PHE A 139 0.68 -12.32 11.35
C PHE A 139 -0.60 -11.63 10.89
N LEU A 140 -0.50 -10.56 10.10
CA LEU A 140 -1.68 -9.85 9.57
C LEU A 140 -2.54 -10.75 8.68
N LEU A 141 -1.92 -11.56 7.83
CA LEU A 141 -2.62 -12.51 6.96
C LEU A 141 -3.29 -13.63 7.76
N ASP A 142 -2.63 -14.14 8.79
CA ASP A 142 -3.15 -15.24 9.62
C ASP A 142 -4.28 -14.77 10.56
N ASN A 143 -4.41 -13.45 10.81
CA ASN A 143 -5.34 -12.86 11.77
C ASN A 143 -6.30 -11.83 11.15
N GLU A 144 -6.55 -11.87 9.84
CA GLU A 144 -7.29 -10.81 9.13
C GLU A 144 -8.68 -10.50 9.74
N SER A 145 -9.39 -11.54 10.20
CA SER A 145 -10.73 -11.41 10.77
C SER A 145 -10.75 -10.69 12.12
N SER A 146 -9.70 -10.83 12.95
CA SER A 146 -9.63 -10.22 14.29
C SER A 146 -9.07 -8.79 14.27
N LEU A 147 -8.48 -8.37 13.15
CA LEU A 147 -7.92 -7.03 12.98
C LEU A 147 -8.90 -6.02 12.41
N SER A 148 -10.04 -6.51 11.89
CA SER A 148 -11.10 -5.67 11.34
C SER A 148 -11.88 -5.00 12.48
N PRO A 149 -12.29 -3.73 12.32
CA PRO A 149 -13.07 -3.03 13.33
C PRO A 149 -14.45 -3.66 13.50
N ASP A 150 -14.86 -3.79 14.75
CA ASP A 150 -16.25 -4.04 15.11
C ASP A 150 -17.01 -2.72 14.94
N PRO A 151 -18.00 -2.65 14.03
CA PRO A 151 -18.75 -1.41 13.76
C PRO A 151 -19.49 -0.87 14.99
N ASP A 152 -19.76 -1.73 15.97
CA ASP A 152 -20.48 -1.35 17.19
C ASP A 152 -19.53 -1.02 18.37
N SER A 153 -18.21 -1.07 18.16
CA SER A 153 -17.23 -0.77 19.19
C SER A 153 -17.06 0.74 19.44
N GLU A 154 -16.99 1.13 20.73
CA GLU A 154 -16.84 2.55 21.12
C GLU A 154 -15.62 3.23 20.50
N GLN A 155 -14.50 2.52 20.34
CA GLN A 155 -13.28 3.07 19.75
C GLN A 155 -13.49 3.46 18.28
N PHE A 156 -14.26 2.66 17.55
CA PHE A 156 -14.60 2.90 16.17
C PHE A 156 -15.61 4.05 16.03
N LEU A 157 -16.64 4.08 16.87
CA LEU A 157 -17.66 5.15 16.90
C LEU A 157 -17.07 6.53 17.25
N ASN A 158 -16.09 6.58 18.16
CA ASN A 158 -15.44 7.83 18.57
C ASN A 158 -14.62 8.49 17.44
N HIS A 159 -13.99 7.69 16.57
CA HIS A 159 -13.20 8.18 15.44
C HIS A 159 -14.04 8.35 14.15
N HIS A 160 -15.18 7.66 14.05
CA HIS A 160 -16.12 7.76 12.93
C HIS A 160 -17.58 7.98 13.41
N PRO A 161 -17.91 9.20 13.89
CA PRO A 161 -19.25 9.51 14.43
C PRO A 161 -20.38 9.40 13.40
N SER A 162 -20.07 9.44 12.10
CA SER A 162 -21.03 9.24 11.02
C SER A 162 -21.43 7.77 10.80
N SER A 163 -20.80 6.82 11.50
CA SER A 163 -21.07 5.38 11.33
C SER A 163 -22.27 4.88 12.13
N THR A 164 -22.97 5.76 12.86
CA THR A 164 -24.22 5.41 13.53
C THR A 164 -25.23 4.93 12.49
N ARG A 165 -25.56 3.64 12.52
CA ARG A 165 -26.60 3.06 11.66
C ARG A 165 -27.89 3.84 11.95
N LEU A 166 -28.40 4.60 10.97
CA LEU A 166 -29.74 5.21 11.09
C LEU A 166 -30.75 4.07 11.31
N PRO A 167 -31.74 4.27 12.21
CA PRO A 167 -32.66 3.24 12.65
C PRO A 167 -33.50 2.65 11.51
#